data_AF-A0A2X3BF91-F1
#
_entry.id   AF-A0A2X3BF91-F1
#
_cell.length_a   1.000
_cell.length_b   1.000
_cell.length_c   1.000
_cell.angle_alpha   90.00
_cell.angle_beta   90.00
_cell.angle_gamma   90.00
#
_symmetry.space_group_name_H-M   'P 1'
#
loop_
_entity.id
_entity.type
_entity.pdbx_description
1 polymer ?
#
loop_
_entity_poly.entity_id
_entity_poly.type
_entity_poly.pdbx_seq_one_letter_code
_entity_poly.pdbx_strand_id
1 'polypeptide(L)'
;MKIAHQSTDKQKILEIAKYILLLNERFSQRSQNGIDISEQDAPDEISNLKLLKLVYYANALSLIYLHTPLFDEKIEAWRHGPVVPSLYRELKKYKGKNLMNIQELRTDTYRYLNDNEKHIITMAFREYGRYTAFRLRDMTHTESPWVDSFQEGAHNVISDEKIIDFFAKKQQEKAQYLYQKSEDYICLFR
;
A
#
# COMPACT_ATOMS: atom_id res chain seq x y z
N MET A 1 24.56 0.63 -17.61
CA MET A 1 23.26 -0.09 -17.58
C MET A 1 22.61 -0.11 -16.20
N LYS A 2 23.30 -0.49 -15.10
CA LYS A 2 22.74 -0.48 -13.72
C LYS A 2 22.20 0.88 -13.22
N ILE A 3 22.87 1.99 -13.55
CA ILE A 3 22.48 3.35 -13.12
C ILE A 3 21.14 3.77 -13.76
N ALA A 4 20.94 3.47 -15.04
CA ALA A 4 19.70 3.79 -15.74
C ALA A 4 18.52 2.97 -15.18
N HIS A 5 18.73 1.69 -14.90
CA HIS A 5 17.71 0.81 -14.32
C HIS A 5 17.29 1.23 -12.89
N GLN A 6 18.25 1.56 -12.01
CA GLN A 6 17.93 2.10 -10.68
C GLN A 6 17.20 3.45 -10.74
N SER A 7 17.50 4.29 -11.73
CA SER A 7 16.78 5.55 -11.95
C SER A 7 15.33 5.30 -12.37
N THR A 8 15.08 4.31 -13.22
CA THR A 8 13.72 3.94 -13.67
C THR A 8 12.89 3.36 -12.52
N ASP A 9 13.47 2.46 -11.73
CA ASP A 9 12.75 1.82 -10.61
C ASP A 9 12.29 2.84 -9.56
N LYS A 10 13.18 3.76 -9.18
CA LYS A 10 12.84 4.89 -8.29
C LYS A 10 11.72 5.77 -8.87
N GLN A 11 11.71 6.00 -10.18
CA GLN A 11 10.64 6.78 -10.82
C GLN A 11 9.31 6.04 -10.81
N LYS A 12 9.32 4.72 -11.01
CA LYS A 12 8.13 3.87 -10.89
C LYS A 12 7.56 3.90 -9.46
N ILE A 13 8.40 3.73 -8.44
CA ILE A 13 8.00 3.84 -7.02
C ILE A 13 7.35 5.20 -6.73
N LEU A 14 7.92 6.28 -7.27
CA LEU A 14 7.34 7.61 -7.11
C LEU A 14 6.00 7.74 -7.84
N GLU A 15 5.84 7.20 -9.05
CA GLU A 15 4.55 7.20 -9.75
C GLU A 15 3.47 6.40 -9.01
N ILE A 16 3.82 5.26 -8.38
CA ILE A 16 2.89 4.50 -7.52
C ILE A 16 2.40 5.39 -6.37
N ALA A 17 3.33 6.06 -5.68
CA ALA A 17 3.00 6.96 -4.58
C ALA A 17 2.10 8.12 -5.02
N LYS A 18 2.41 8.75 -6.17
CA LYS A 18 1.58 9.82 -6.74
C LYS A 18 0.18 9.32 -7.15
N TYR A 19 0.10 8.11 -7.70
CA TYR A 19 -1.17 7.51 -8.08
C TYR A 19 -2.06 7.24 -6.87
N ILE A 20 -1.48 6.82 -5.74
CA ILE A 20 -2.20 6.68 -4.46
C ILE A 20 -2.74 8.03 -3.98
N LEU A 21 -1.97 9.12 -4.09
CA LEU A 21 -2.44 10.46 -3.74
C LEU A 21 -3.61 10.90 -4.64
N LEU A 22 -3.55 10.61 -5.95
CA LEU A 22 -4.66 10.85 -6.88
C LEU A 22 -5.92 10.06 -6.48
N LEU A 23 -5.78 8.80 -6.08
CA LEU A 23 -6.91 7.98 -5.62
C LEU A 23 -7.56 8.59 -4.37
N ASN A 24 -6.75 9.10 -3.45
CA ASN A 24 -7.23 9.78 -2.25
C ASN A 24 -8.00 11.07 -2.58
N GLU A 25 -7.47 11.90 -3.47
CA GLU A 25 -8.17 13.10 -3.94
C GLU A 25 -9.55 12.76 -4.53
N ARG A 26 -9.59 11.76 -5.41
CA ARG A 26 -10.85 11.30 -6.04
C ARG A 26 -11.82 10.72 -5.02
N PHE A 27 -11.31 10.06 -3.98
CA PHE A 27 -12.14 9.53 -2.90
C PHE A 27 -12.74 10.67 -2.05
N SER A 28 -11.93 11.66 -1.65
CA SER A 28 -12.40 12.84 -0.92
C SER A 28 -13.49 13.61 -1.67
N GLN A 29 -13.33 13.80 -2.99
CA GLN A 29 -14.35 14.46 -3.82
C GLN A 29 -15.69 13.68 -3.85
N ARG A 30 -15.65 12.34 -3.83
CA ARG A 30 -16.86 11.50 -3.80
C ARG A 30 -17.57 11.55 -2.45
N SER A 31 -16.80 11.61 -1.35
CA SER A 31 -17.34 11.79 0.00
C SER A 31 -18.11 13.11 0.14
N GLN A 32 -17.55 14.21 -0.38
CA GLN A 32 -18.19 15.52 -0.36
C GLN A 32 -19.48 15.60 -1.22
N ASN A 33 -19.65 14.69 -2.18
CA ASN A 33 -20.83 14.61 -3.05
C ASN A 33 -21.98 13.75 -2.49
N GLY A 34 -21.98 13.41 -1.19
CA GLY A 34 -23.13 12.82 -0.51
C GLY A 34 -23.26 11.30 -0.57
N ILE A 35 -22.16 10.58 -0.79
CA ILE A 35 -22.10 9.13 -0.56
C ILE A 35 -21.74 8.94 0.92
N ASP A 36 -22.68 8.39 1.69
CA ASP A 36 -22.57 8.19 3.15
C ASP A 36 -21.35 7.30 3.48
N ILE A 37 -20.36 7.88 4.14
CA ILE A 37 -19.17 7.18 4.65
C ILE A 37 -19.12 7.48 6.14
N SER A 38 -19.01 6.45 6.98
CA SER A 38 -19.10 6.58 8.42
C SER A 38 -18.05 7.56 8.97
N GLU A 39 -18.28 8.22 10.11
CA GLU A 39 -17.35 9.19 10.71
C GLU A 39 -15.95 8.60 11.02
N GLN A 40 -15.82 7.27 11.09
CA GLN A 40 -14.52 6.58 11.21
C GLN A 40 -13.76 6.47 9.88
N ASP A 41 -14.38 6.82 8.76
CA ASP A 41 -13.88 6.77 7.39
C ASP A 41 -13.54 8.16 6.81
N ALA A 42 -13.50 9.22 7.64
CA ALA A 42 -13.03 10.52 7.18
C ALA A 42 -11.64 10.35 6.55
N PRO A 43 -11.44 10.75 5.28
CA PRO A 43 -10.16 10.60 4.62
C PRO A 43 -9.13 11.48 5.32
N ASP A 44 -8.44 10.89 6.30
CA ASP A 44 -7.29 11.48 6.95
C ASP A 44 -6.29 11.88 5.86
N GLU A 45 -5.77 13.10 5.97
CA GLU A 45 -4.67 13.56 5.12
C GLU A 45 -3.60 12.48 5.02
N ILE A 46 -3.17 12.17 3.79
CA ILE A 46 -2.13 11.16 3.60
C ILE A 46 -0.81 11.70 4.12
N SER A 47 -0.44 11.26 5.32
CA SER A 47 0.89 11.46 5.88
C SER A 47 1.94 10.61 5.17
N ASN A 48 3.22 10.97 5.33
CA ASN A 48 4.35 10.17 4.83
C ASN A 48 4.28 8.71 5.28
N LEU A 49 3.92 8.47 6.54
CA LEU A 49 3.85 7.12 7.10
C LEU A 49 2.73 6.30 6.44
N LYS A 50 1.55 6.91 6.25
CA LYS A 50 0.43 6.27 5.54
C LYS A 50 0.81 5.92 4.11
N LEU A 51 1.44 6.85 3.38
CA LEU A 51 1.84 6.62 1.99
C LEU A 51 2.86 5.48 1.85
N LEU A 52 3.88 5.43 2.72
CA LEU A 52 4.84 4.32 2.74
C LEU A 52 4.16 2.97 2.94
N LYS A 53 3.17 2.91 3.83
CA LYS A 53 2.41 1.68 4.10
C LYS A 53 1.52 1.27 2.94
N LEU A 54 0.86 2.22 2.29
CA LEU A 54 0.03 1.94 1.11
C LEU A 54 0.86 1.44 -0.07
N VAL A 55 2.07 1.95 -0.27
CA VAL A 55 3.00 1.42 -1.30
C VAL A 55 3.44 0.00 -0.97
N TYR A 56 3.74 -0.31 0.29
CA TYR A 56 4.02 -1.68 0.73
C TYR A 56 2.85 -2.64 0.45
N TYR A 57 1.63 -2.27 0.85
CA TYR A 57 0.45 -3.11 0.61
C TYR A 57 0.14 -3.27 -0.89
N ALA A 58 0.35 -2.22 -1.71
CA ALA A 58 0.21 -2.34 -3.16
C ALA A 58 1.20 -3.34 -3.75
N ASN A 59 2.47 -3.32 -3.32
CA ASN A 59 3.45 -4.30 -3.75
C ASN A 59 3.08 -5.72 -3.31
N ALA A 60 2.63 -5.88 -2.06
CA ALA A 60 2.16 -7.18 -1.56
C ALA A 60 1.00 -7.75 -2.39
N LEU A 61 0.02 -6.91 -2.75
CA LEU A 61 -1.08 -7.34 -3.63
C LEU A 61 -0.60 -7.67 -5.06
N SER A 62 0.41 -6.96 -5.58
CA SER A 62 0.99 -7.28 -6.89
C SER A 62 1.69 -8.64 -6.88
N LEU A 63 2.46 -8.93 -5.83
CA LEU A 63 3.14 -10.21 -5.68
C LEU A 63 2.17 -11.40 -5.68
N ILE A 64 1.00 -11.26 -5.05
CA ILE A 64 0.02 -12.36 -4.99
C ILE A 64 -0.87 -12.47 -6.24
N TYR A 65 -1.23 -11.35 -6.88
CA TYR A 65 -2.20 -11.34 -7.98
C TYR A 65 -1.58 -11.24 -9.37
N LEU A 66 -0.45 -10.54 -9.51
CA LEU A 66 0.28 -10.40 -10.76
C LEU A 66 1.55 -11.26 -10.78
N HIS A 67 1.88 -11.94 -9.67
CA HIS A 67 3.08 -12.76 -9.51
C HIS A 67 4.39 -12.03 -9.83
N THR A 68 4.36 -10.70 -9.76
CA THR A 68 5.48 -9.82 -10.07
C THR A 68 5.46 -8.63 -9.11
N PRO A 69 6.61 -8.18 -8.61
CA PRO A 69 6.66 -6.99 -7.76
C PRO A 69 6.35 -5.73 -8.58
N LEU A 70 5.82 -4.69 -7.93
CA LEU A 70 5.60 -3.40 -8.58
C LEU A 70 6.92 -2.68 -8.89
N PHE A 71 7.98 -2.96 -8.15
CA PHE A 71 9.30 -2.35 -8.24
C PHE A 71 10.37 -3.33 -7.74
N ASP A 72 11.62 -3.12 -8.15
CA ASP A 72 12.73 -4.04 -7.85
C ASP A 72 13.44 -3.73 -6.51
N GLU A 73 13.36 -2.48 -6.03
CA GLU A 73 13.94 -2.07 -4.75
C GLU A 73 13.40 -2.90 -3.58
N LYS A 74 14.33 -3.38 -2.73
CA LYS A 74 13.98 -4.21 -1.59
C LYS A 74 13.28 -3.40 -0.49
N ILE A 75 12.27 -4.01 0.09
CA ILE A 75 11.54 -3.48 1.25
C ILE A 75 12.31 -3.86 2.51
N GLU A 76 12.49 -2.90 3.41
CA GLU A 76 13.22 -3.09 4.67
C GLU A 76 12.26 -3.02 5.87
N ALA A 77 12.54 -3.81 6.90
CA ALA A 77 11.80 -3.82 8.16
C ALA A 77 12.30 -2.71 9.09
N TRP A 78 11.63 -1.56 9.10
CA TRP A 78 11.99 -0.41 9.94
C TRP A 78 11.12 -0.36 11.21
N ARG A 79 11.52 0.46 12.19
CA ARG A 79 10.83 0.63 13.49
C ARG A 79 9.32 0.95 13.40
N HIS A 80 8.87 1.53 12.29
CA HIS A 80 7.46 1.89 12.08
C HIS A 80 6.84 1.08 10.95
N GLY A 81 7.26 -0.17 10.79
CA GLY A 81 6.80 -1.10 9.77
C GLY A 81 7.67 -1.12 8.51
N PRO A 82 7.25 -1.85 7.46
CA PRO A 82 7.97 -2.00 6.20
C PRO A 82 8.13 -0.66 5.46
N VAL A 83 9.28 -0.45 4.84
CA VAL A 83 9.65 0.79 4.14
C VAL A 83 10.40 0.48 2.85
N VAL A 84 10.07 1.22 1.78
CA VAL A 84 10.90 1.32 0.58
C VAL A 84 11.88 2.49 0.77
N PRO A 85 13.20 2.25 0.87
CA PRO A 85 14.15 3.27 1.31
C PRO A 85 14.18 4.52 0.42
N SER A 86 14.12 4.37 -0.90
CA SER A 86 14.10 5.52 -1.82
C SER A 86 12.88 6.40 -1.60
N LEU A 87 11.70 5.81 -1.44
CA LEU A 87 10.46 6.53 -1.17
C LEU A 87 10.53 7.27 0.16
N TYR A 88 11.06 6.64 1.21
CA TYR A 88 11.25 7.30 2.50
C TYR A 88 12.15 8.53 2.37
N ARG A 89 13.29 8.40 1.67
CA ARG A 89 14.21 9.54 1.43
C ARG A 89 13.52 10.66 0.67
N GLU A 90 12.73 10.35 -0.35
CA GLU A 90 11.96 11.34 -1.11
C GLU A 90 10.89 12.04 -0.27
N LEU A 91 10.18 11.30 0.58
CA LEU A 91 9.12 11.87 1.41
C LEU A 91 9.66 12.66 2.61
N LYS A 92 10.86 12.35 3.11
CA LYS A 92 11.48 13.01 4.27
C LYS A 92 11.54 14.53 4.14
N LYS A 93 11.74 15.06 2.93
CA LYS A 93 11.78 16.51 2.65
C LYS A 93 10.43 17.23 2.83
N TYR A 94 9.34 16.47 2.90
CA TYR A 94 7.98 16.96 3.13
C TYR A 94 7.47 16.68 4.55
N LYS A 95 8.34 16.30 5.49
CA LYS A 95 7.95 16.03 6.88
C LYS A 95 7.17 17.21 7.47
N GLY A 96 6.00 16.92 8.04
CA GLY A 96 5.12 17.93 8.64
C GLY A 96 4.31 18.76 7.64
N LYS A 97 4.38 18.46 6.34
CA LYS A 97 3.56 19.08 5.30
C LYS A 97 2.40 18.15 4.93
N ASN A 98 1.28 18.73 4.54
CA ASN A 98 0.21 17.99 3.89
C ASN A 98 0.66 17.64 2.45
N LEU A 99 0.80 16.34 2.17
CA LEU A 99 1.27 15.84 0.87
C LEU A 99 0.33 16.21 -0.29
N MET A 100 -0.97 16.42 -0.03
CA MET A 100 -1.94 16.84 -1.03
C MET A 100 -1.68 18.25 -1.57
N ASN A 101 -0.94 19.08 -0.82
CA ASN A 101 -0.61 20.46 -1.20
C ASN A 101 0.75 20.58 -1.90
N ILE A 102 1.46 19.46 -2.13
CA ILE A 102 2.79 19.45 -2.74
C ILE A 102 2.67 19.27 -4.25
N GLN A 103 2.90 20.35 -5.01
CA GLN A 103 2.73 20.34 -6.47
C GLN A 103 3.64 19.32 -7.16
N GLU A 104 4.86 19.08 -6.66
CA GLU A 104 5.79 18.10 -7.24
C GLU A 104 5.31 16.65 -7.09
N LEU A 105 4.38 16.40 -6.17
CA LEU A 105 3.72 15.11 -5.97
C LEU A 105 2.45 14.95 -6.81
N ARG A 106 2.06 15.97 -7.58
CA ARG A 106 0.94 15.89 -8.53
C ARG A 106 1.45 15.59 -9.93
N THR A 107 0.73 14.76 -10.66
CA THR A 107 1.02 14.47 -12.06
C THR A 107 -0.22 13.90 -12.75
N ASP A 108 -0.37 14.24 -14.03
CA ASP A 108 -1.43 13.72 -14.88
C ASP A 108 -0.94 12.55 -15.75
N THR A 109 0.36 12.20 -15.65
CA THR A 109 0.99 11.15 -16.45
C THR A 109 1.61 10.08 -15.55
N TYR A 110 1.27 8.82 -15.81
CA TYR A 110 1.79 7.65 -15.11
C TYR A 110 2.42 6.69 -16.13
N ARG A 111 3.58 7.08 -16.68
CA ARG A 111 4.18 6.40 -17.84
C ARG A 111 4.87 5.09 -17.48
N TYR A 112 5.21 4.90 -16.21
CA TYR A 112 5.84 3.69 -15.68
C TYR A 112 4.82 2.70 -15.11
N LEU A 113 3.51 3.02 -15.16
CA LEU A 113 2.44 2.17 -14.69
C LEU A 113 1.56 1.68 -15.83
N ASN A 114 1.48 0.36 -15.99
CA ASN A 114 0.48 -0.28 -16.86
C ASN A 114 -0.88 -0.38 -16.16
N ASP A 115 -1.91 -0.81 -16.90
CA ASP A 115 -3.28 -0.81 -16.38
C ASP A 115 -3.53 -1.89 -15.32
N ASN A 116 -2.86 -3.04 -15.38
CA ASN A 116 -2.93 -4.06 -14.33
C ASN A 116 -2.31 -3.55 -13.02
N GLU A 117 -1.17 -2.87 -13.10
CA GLU A 117 -0.53 -2.25 -11.94
C GLU A 117 -1.42 -1.17 -11.32
N LYS A 118 -2.01 -0.28 -12.13
CA LYS A 118 -2.99 0.71 -11.64
C LYS A 118 -4.19 0.05 -10.97
N HIS A 119 -4.67 -1.08 -11.51
CA HIS A 119 -5.76 -1.84 -10.92
C HIS A 119 -5.39 -2.37 -9.55
N ILE A 120 -4.22 -3.01 -9.41
CA ILE A 120 -3.71 -3.51 -8.12
C ILE A 120 -3.51 -2.38 -7.11
N ILE A 121 -2.93 -1.25 -7.52
CA ILE A 121 -2.74 -0.10 -6.62
C ILE A 121 -4.11 0.43 -6.16
N THR A 122 -5.10 0.47 -7.06
CA THR A 122 -6.48 0.85 -6.73
C THR A 122 -7.12 -0.13 -5.75
N MET A 123 -6.92 -1.44 -5.94
CA MET A 123 -7.39 -2.46 -5.00
C MET A 123 -6.76 -2.29 -3.61
N ALA A 124 -5.44 -2.08 -3.55
CA ALA A 124 -4.74 -1.85 -2.29
C ALA A 124 -5.25 -0.59 -1.60
N PHE A 125 -5.47 0.50 -2.34
CA PHE A 125 -6.04 1.71 -1.79
C PHE A 125 -7.47 1.50 -1.26
N ARG A 126 -8.32 0.76 -1.98
CA ARG A 126 -9.68 0.43 -1.49
C ARG A 126 -9.66 -0.43 -0.23
N GLU A 127 -8.70 -1.34 -0.11
CA GLU A 127 -8.61 -2.22 1.04
C GLU A 127 -8.00 -1.54 2.27
N TYR A 128 -6.94 -0.74 2.07
CA TYR A 128 -6.12 -0.22 3.17
C TYR A 128 -6.19 1.32 3.34
N GLY A 129 -6.64 2.05 2.32
CA GLY A 129 -6.63 3.52 2.28
C GLY A 129 -7.51 4.21 3.33
N ARG A 130 -8.56 3.52 3.81
CA ARG A 130 -9.43 4.03 4.89
C ARG A 130 -8.73 4.08 6.25
N TYR A 131 -7.67 3.29 6.46
CA TYR A 131 -7.01 3.25 7.75
C TYR A 131 -6.11 4.46 7.98
N THR A 132 -6.02 4.88 9.24
CA THR A 132 -5.07 5.91 9.68
C THR A 132 -3.64 5.40 9.58
N ALA A 133 -2.66 6.32 9.57
CA ALA A 133 -1.24 5.95 9.55
C ALA A 133 -0.85 5.04 10.72
N PHE A 134 -1.37 5.33 11.92
CA PHE A 134 -1.13 4.52 13.12
C PHE A 134 -1.79 3.14 13.02
N ARG A 135 -3.01 3.06 12.50
CA ARG A 135 -3.67 1.77 12.31
C ARG A 135 -2.91 0.89 11.32
N LEU A 136 -2.44 1.43 10.20
CA LEU A 136 -1.61 0.69 9.25
C LEU A 136 -0.28 0.24 9.87
N ARG A 137 0.35 1.09 10.70
CA ARG A 137 1.55 0.70 11.46
C ARG A 137 1.25 -0.47 12.38
N ASP A 138 0.21 -0.37 13.19
CA ASP A 138 -0.15 -1.39 14.18
C ASP A 138 -0.52 -2.71 13.49
N MET A 139 -1.20 -2.64 12.34
CA MET A 139 -1.41 -3.81 11.48
C MET A 139 -0.07 -4.43 11.09
N THR A 140 0.84 -3.68 10.46
CA THR A 140 2.14 -4.24 10.05
C THR A 140 2.97 -4.81 11.20
N HIS A 141 2.79 -4.31 12.43
CA HIS A 141 3.48 -4.85 13.61
C HIS A 141 2.93 -6.21 14.10
N THR A 142 1.84 -6.67 13.52
CA THR A 142 1.24 -8.00 13.75
C THR A 142 1.41 -8.93 12.55
N GLU A 143 1.97 -8.46 11.44
CA GLU A 143 2.13 -9.22 10.20
C GLU A 143 3.51 -9.88 10.16
N SER A 144 3.55 -11.19 9.89
CA SER A 144 4.80 -11.97 9.93
C SER A 144 5.93 -11.45 9.04
N PRO A 145 5.71 -10.86 7.83
CA PRO A 145 6.81 -10.36 7.01
C PRO A 145 7.66 -9.32 7.73
N TRP A 146 7.03 -8.43 8.50
CA TRP A 146 7.73 -7.43 9.30
C TRP A 146 8.24 -8.03 10.60
N VAL A 147 7.41 -8.77 11.34
CA VAL A 147 7.78 -9.37 12.65
C VAL A 147 9.02 -10.24 12.53
N ASP A 148 9.08 -11.10 11.51
CA ASP A 148 10.16 -12.07 11.33
C ASP A 148 11.43 -11.45 10.73
N SER A 149 11.39 -10.18 10.36
CA SER A 149 12.51 -9.48 9.72
C SER A 149 13.01 -8.31 10.58
N PHE A 150 12.17 -7.76 11.45
CA PHE A 150 12.50 -6.60 12.25
C PHE A 150 13.51 -6.92 13.35
N GLN A 151 14.53 -6.06 13.45
CA GLN A 151 15.46 -6.01 14.56
C GLN A 151 15.78 -4.53 14.84
N GLU A 152 15.67 -4.09 16.09
CA GLU A 152 15.91 -2.68 16.46
C GLU A 152 17.32 -2.26 16.02
N GLY A 153 17.41 -1.12 15.32
CA GLY A 153 18.67 -0.60 14.79
C GLY A 153 19.17 -1.27 13.51
N ALA A 154 18.50 -2.33 13.01
CA ALA A 154 18.80 -2.95 11.72
C ALA A 154 17.80 -2.52 10.63
N HIS A 155 18.22 -2.70 9.38
CA HIS A 155 17.42 -2.43 8.17
C HIS A 155 17.31 -3.70 7.33
N ASN A 156 16.92 -4.80 7.99
CA ASN A 156 16.85 -6.11 7.36
C ASN A 156 15.81 -6.10 6.22
N VAL A 157 16.17 -6.75 5.11
CA VAL A 157 15.29 -6.93 3.96
C VAL A 157 14.15 -7.90 4.31
N ILE A 158 12.93 -7.53 3.95
CA ILE A 158 11.77 -8.42 3.93
C ILE A 158 11.77 -9.07 2.54
N SER A 159 11.95 -10.40 2.46
CA SER A 159 11.92 -11.10 1.18
C SER A 159 10.53 -11.13 0.58
N ASP A 160 10.46 -11.15 -0.75
CA ASP A 160 9.19 -11.25 -1.49
C ASP A 160 8.44 -12.54 -1.11
N GLU A 161 9.17 -13.63 -0.84
CA GLU A 161 8.63 -14.92 -0.36
C GLU A 161 7.85 -14.76 0.95
N LYS A 162 8.43 -14.09 1.97
CA LYS A 162 7.73 -13.85 3.24
C LYS A 162 6.44 -13.06 3.03
N ILE A 163 6.46 -12.07 2.13
CA ILE A 163 5.29 -11.26 1.78
C ILE A 163 4.24 -12.16 1.10
N ILE A 164 4.64 -12.94 0.09
CA ILE A 164 3.75 -13.86 -0.63
C ILE A 164 3.09 -14.85 0.33
N ASP A 165 3.87 -15.52 1.17
CA ASP A 165 3.38 -16.54 2.10
C ASP A 165 2.32 -15.97 3.06
N PHE A 166 2.59 -14.81 3.64
CA PHE A 166 1.67 -14.15 4.56
C PHE A 166 0.37 -13.71 3.87
N PHE A 167 0.48 -13.00 2.74
CA PHE A 167 -0.69 -12.45 2.08
C PHE A 167 -1.51 -13.51 1.33
N ALA A 168 -0.89 -14.54 0.78
CA ALA A 168 -1.62 -15.67 0.19
C ALA A 168 -2.50 -16.36 1.23
N LYS A 169 -1.93 -16.66 2.41
CA LYS A 169 -2.70 -17.22 3.54
C LYS A 169 -3.82 -16.28 3.99
N LYS A 170 -3.52 -14.99 4.18
CA LYS A 170 -4.51 -13.97 4.58
C LYS A 170 -5.68 -13.89 3.59
N GLN A 171 -5.42 -13.92 2.28
CA GLN A 171 -6.48 -13.89 1.27
C GLN A 171 -7.27 -15.19 1.22
N GLN A 172 -6.63 -16.35 1.43
CA GLN A 172 -7.33 -17.63 1.53
C GLN A 172 -8.29 -17.66 2.72
N GLU A 173 -7.84 -17.23 3.90
CA GLU A 173 -8.67 -17.14 5.12
C GLU A 173 -9.84 -16.17 4.92
N LYS A 174 -9.59 -15.02 4.29
CA LYS A 174 -10.62 -14.04 3.95
C LYS A 174 -11.66 -14.63 2.98
N ALA A 175 -11.22 -15.35 1.95
CA ALA A 175 -12.12 -16.00 0.99
C ALA A 175 -12.98 -17.07 1.66
N GLN A 176 -12.40 -17.89 2.53
CA GLN A 176 -13.13 -18.90 3.31
C GLN A 176 -14.18 -18.26 4.23
N TYR A 177 -13.81 -17.19 4.94
CA TYR A 177 -14.74 -16.45 5.79
C TYR A 177 -15.93 -15.88 4.99
N LEU A 178 -15.66 -15.26 3.84
CA LEU A 178 -16.71 -14.71 2.98
C LEU A 178 -17.64 -15.79 2.43
N TYR A 179 -17.07 -16.94 2.01
CA TYR A 179 -17.86 -18.08 1.55
C TYR A 179 -18.79 -18.62 2.63
N GLN A 180 -18.30 -18.79 3.87
CA GLN A 180 -19.12 -19.25 4.99
C GLN A 180 -20.23 -18.28 5.40
N LYS A 181 -20.06 -16.99 5.08
CA LYS A 181 -21.05 -15.93 5.34
C LYS A 181 -22.00 -15.68 4.18
N SER A 182 -21.82 -16.33 3.03
CA SER A 182 -22.71 -16.13 1.90
C SER A 182 -24.09 -16.73 2.18
N GLU A 183 -25.12 -16.10 1.63
CA GLU A 183 -26.49 -16.59 1.77
C GLU A 183 -26.64 -18.00 1.19
N ASP A 184 -25.96 -18.27 0.06
CA ASP A 184 -25.93 -19.58 -0.58
C ASP A 184 -25.41 -20.67 0.38
N TYR A 185 -24.32 -20.40 1.11
CA TYR A 185 -23.79 -21.34 2.09
C TYR A 185 -24.73 -21.52 3.28
N ILE A 186 -25.27 -20.42 3.83
CA ILE A 186 -26.20 -20.48 4.96
C ILE A 186 -27.47 -21.26 4.61
N CYS A 187 -27.97 -21.15 3.38
CA CYS A 187 -29.15 -21.85 2.89
C CYS A 187 -28.93 -23.37 2.76
N LEU A 188 -27.72 -23.81 2.38
CA LEU A 188 -27.38 -25.23 2.23
C LEU A 188 -27.34 -26.02 3.56
N PHE A 189 -27.21 -25.33 4.69
CA PHE A 189 -27.08 -25.93 6.03
C PHE A 189 -28.19 -25.49 7.00
N ARG A 190 -29.31 -24.98 6.46
CA ARG A 190 -30.58 -24.81 7.17
C ARG A 190 -31.53 -25.96 6.79
#